data_AF-A0A849SBC1-F1
#
_entry.id   AF-A0A849SBC1-F1
#
_cell.length_a   1.000
_cell.length_b   1.000
_cell.length_c   1.000
_cell.angle_alpha   90.00
_cell.angle_beta   90.00
_cell.angle_gamma   90.00
#
_symmetry.space_group_name_H-M   'P 1'
#
loop_
_entity.id
_entity.type
_entity.pdbx_description
1 polymer ?
#
loop_
_entity_poly.entity_id
_entity_poly.type
_entity_poly.pdbx_seq_one_letter_code
_entity_poly.pdbx_strand_id
1 'polypeptide(L)' 'MTAKYFNPYTDCGFKKLFGEEGSKDLLQDFLNQLLPLH' A
#
# COMPACT_ATOMS: atom_id res chain seq x y z
N MET A 1 -14.45 17.66 -4.30
CA MET A 1 -13.07 17.16 -4.47
C MET A 1 -13.15 15.66 -4.68
N THR A 2 -12.79 15.16 -5.86
CA THR A 2 -12.94 13.74 -6.22
C THR A 2 -11.87 12.93 -5.49
N ALA A 3 -12.25 12.20 -4.44
CA ALA A 3 -11.38 11.23 -3.82
C ALA A 3 -11.03 10.18 -4.88
N LYS A 4 -9.81 10.23 -5.42
CA LYS A 4 -9.32 9.20 -6.33
C LYS A 4 -9.05 7.97 -5.49
N TYR A 5 -9.94 7.00 -5.56
CA TYR A 5 -9.74 5.70 -4.94
C TYR A 5 -8.57 5.00 -5.66
N PHE A 6 -7.47 4.80 -4.96
CA PHE A 6 -6.36 4.00 -5.44
C PHE A 6 -6.51 2.61 -4.86
N ASN A 7 -6.65 1.62 -5.74
CA ASN A 7 -6.71 0.23 -5.33
C ASN A 7 -5.29 -0.27 -4.97
N PRO A 8 -4.99 -0.62 -3.71
CA PRO A 8 -3.66 -1.11 -3.33
C PRO A 8 -3.31 -2.45 -4.00
N TYR A 9 -4.30 -3.20 -4.50
CA TYR A 9 -4.10 -4.49 -5.16
C TYR A 9 -3.74 -4.37 -6.66
N THR A 10 -3.65 -3.16 -7.22
CA THR A 10 -3.20 -2.94 -8.61
C THR A 10 -1.80 -2.33 -8.60
N ASP A 11 -0.90 -2.74 -9.51
CA ASP A 11 0.48 -2.21 -9.61
C ASP A 11 0.54 -0.67 -9.59
N CYS A 12 -0.35 0.00 -10.33
CA CYS A 12 -0.45 1.47 -10.34
C CYS A 12 -0.92 2.08 -9.02
N GLY A 13 -1.81 1.41 -8.28
CA GLY A 13 -2.31 1.89 -6.99
C GLY A 13 -1.33 1.58 -5.87
N PHE A 14 -0.75 0.38 -5.88
CA PHE A 14 0.32 -0.03 -4.98
C PHE A 14 1.52 0.92 -5.07
N LYS A 15 2.05 1.17 -6.27
CA LYS A 15 3.16 2.11 -6.46
C LYS A 15 2.81 3.54 -6.05
N LYS A 16 1.55 3.96 -6.21
CA LYS A 16 1.12 5.29 -5.74
C LYS A 16 0.98 5.40 -4.23
N LEU A 17 0.63 4.31 -3.56
CA LEU A 17 0.45 4.29 -2.11
C LEU A 17 1.76 4.01 -1.37
N PHE A 18 2.63 3.16 -1.94
CA PHE A 18 3.84 2.64 -1.29
C PHE A 18 5.15 3.03 -2.00
N GLY A 19 5.10 3.80 -3.09
CA GLY A 19 6.28 4.18 -3.87
C GLY A 19 7.07 5.37 -3.33
N GLU A 20 6.63 5.97 -2.22
CA GLU A 20 7.34 7.04 -1.52
C GLU A 20 8.07 6.47 -0.28
N GLU A 21 9.23 7.03 0.07
CA GLU A 21 10.03 6.53 1.20
C GLU A 21 9.28 6.58 2.55
N GLY A 22 8.38 7.55 2.71
CA GLY A 22 7.51 7.68 3.89
C GLY A 22 6.44 6.60 4.02
N SER A 23 6.14 5.89 2.93
CA SER A 23 5.14 4.82 2.91
C SER A 23 5.70 3.45 3.29
N LYS A 24 6.99 3.37 3.69
CA LYS A 24 7.65 2.11 4.06
C LYS A 24 7.00 1.42 5.26
N ASP A 25 6.60 2.19 6.27
CA ASP A 25 5.92 1.66 7.47
C ASP A 25 4.53 1.13 7.13
N LEU A 26 3.78 1.89 6.33
CA LEU A 26 2.49 1.50 5.75
C LEU A 26 2.58 0.24 4.89
N LEU A 27 3.64 0.13 4.08
CA LEU A 27 3.90 -1.05 3.28
C LEU A 27 4.17 -2.28 4.16
N GLN A 28 4.99 -2.11 5.20
CA GLN A 28 5.30 -3.18 6.14
C GLN A 28 4.03 -3.65 6.87
N ASP A 29 3.19 -2.74 7.35
CA ASP A 29 1.91 -3.07 7.98
C ASP A 29 0.97 -3.80 6.99
N PHE A 30 0.85 -3.31 5.76
CA PHE A 30 0.07 -3.96 4.70
C PHE A 30 0.55 -5.40 4.41
N LEU A 31 1.86 -5.60 4.31
CA LEU A 31 2.45 -6.93 4.09
C LEU A 31 2.25 -7.85 5.29
N ASN A 32 2.37 -7.34 6.52
CA ASN A 32 2.13 -8.10 7.75
C ASN A 32 0.66 -8.51 7.93
N GLN A 33 -0.29 -7.75 7.39
CA GLN A 33 -1.70 -8.14 7.36
C GLN A 33 -1.99 -9.19 6.28
N LEU A 34 -1.27 -9.14 5.14
CA LEU A 34 -1.44 -10.07 4.04
C LEU A 34 -0.76 -11.42 4.29
N LEU A 35 0.41 -11.39 4.94
CA LEU A 35 1.18 -12.57 5.28
C LEU A 35 0.94 -12.90 6.76
N PRO A 36 0.23 -13.98 7.10
CA PRO A 36 0.09 -14.39 8.49
C PRO A 36 1.48 -14.66 9.08
N LEU A 37 1.73 -14.13 10.28
CA LEU A 37 2.93 -14.41 11.07
C LEU A 37 3.07 -15.93 11.23
N HIS A 38 4.17 -16.50 10.74
CA HIS A 38 4.67 -17.82 11.12
C HIS A 38 5.88 -17.66 12.02
#